data_AF-A0A7S0LE58-F1
#
_entry.id   AF-A0A7S0LE58-F1
#
_cell.length_a   1.000
_cell.length_b   1.000
_cell.length_c   1.000
_cell.angle_alpha   90.00
_cell.angle_beta   90.00
_cell.angle_gamma   90.00
#
_symmetry.space_group_name_H-M   'P 1'
#
loop_
_entity.id
_entity.type
_entity.pdbx_description
1 polymer ?
#
loop_
_entity_poly.entity_id
_entity_poly.type
_entity_poly.pdbx_seq_one_letter_code
_entity_poly.pdbx_strand_id
1 'polypeptide(L)'
;HPGWPGGAVFDLLALYLACAFAGYLAALCRLPPLAGMLVMGFMLRQFALVEGISSLLSTKVRDVALSLILARAGLGLDARRLWQERGITTMLSTIPCIVECSGIAAISYATGALDLKWGLMLGFVIADVSPAVTVPLLMDFIVAGYGRQKAIPSVLLAGGSLNSVVAIVGYGTIFSLVFSSGLPSWAPLLLGFVEIFIFGLALGTLCGAVVCRLWPSAALVQRFLLILFGGIFLIAAGKKIGMAGGGCLAALSMAATVAYHVDVTSCEEVSSLFGRVWLGAGQPLLFGLLGASVHIDMLSAE
;
A
#
# COMPACT_ATOMS: atom_id res chain seq x y z
N HIS A 1 26.63 8.51 17.42
CA HIS A 1 25.85 7.41 18.03
C HIS A 1 24.42 7.48 17.50
N PRO A 2 23.73 6.37 17.21
CA PRO A 2 22.42 6.38 16.52
C PRO A 2 21.33 7.20 17.24
N GLY A 3 21.44 7.41 18.55
CA GLY A 3 20.51 8.22 19.36
C GLY A 3 20.89 9.69 19.58
N TRP A 4 21.96 10.20 18.98
CA TRP A 4 22.30 11.63 19.06
C TRP A 4 21.67 12.40 17.88
N PRO A 5 21.53 13.74 17.95
CA PRO A 5 21.09 14.53 16.80
C PRO A 5 21.91 14.23 15.53
N GLY A 6 21.24 14.00 14.40
CA GLY A 6 21.85 13.51 13.16
C GLY A 6 22.06 11.99 13.11
N GLY A 7 21.70 11.28 14.18
CA GLY A 7 21.69 9.83 14.26
C GLY A 7 20.36 9.25 13.80
N ALA A 8 20.40 8.09 13.15
CA ALA A 8 19.24 7.48 12.50
C ALA A 8 18.00 7.29 13.42
N VAL A 9 18.19 6.99 14.71
CA VAL A 9 17.08 6.76 15.64
C VAL A 9 16.49 8.09 16.12
N PHE A 10 17.34 9.06 16.42
CA PHE A 10 16.89 10.39 16.82
C PHE A 10 16.12 11.06 15.69
N ASP A 11 16.67 11.02 14.48
CA ASP A 11 16.09 11.65 13.30
C ASP A 11 14.75 11.01 12.91
N LEU A 12 14.64 9.67 13.01
CA LEU A 12 13.37 8.98 12.78
C LEU A 12 12.32 9.35 13.83
N LEU A 13 12.70 9.48 15.10
CA LEU A 13 11.81 9.91 16.17
C LEU A 13 11.38 11.36 16.01
N ALA A 14 12.32 12.25 15.66
CA ALA A 14 12.05 13.66 15.39
C ALA A 14 11.09 13.82 14.22
N LEU A 15 11.31 13.09 13.13
CA LEU A 15 10.41 13.04 11.98
C LEU A 15 9.02 12.56 12.40
N TYR A 16 8.93 11.46 13.15
CA TYR A 16 7.65 10.93 13.64
C TYR A 16 6.87 11.97 14.45
N LEU A 17 7.51 12.57 15.47
CA LEU A 17 6.86 13.54 16.35
C LEU A 17 6.41 14.80 15.59
N ALA A 18 7.28 15.35 14.75
CA ALA A 18 6.96 16.53 13.94
C ALA A 18 5.82 16.26 12.95
N CYS A 19 5.86 15.12 12.25
CA CYS A 19 4.80 14.76 11.30
C CYS A 19 3.47 14.47 12.01
N ALA A 20 3.48 13.80 13.15
CA ALA A 20 2.29 13.56 13.95
C ALA A 20 1.66 14.89 14.42
N PHE A 21 2.48 15.83 14.89
CA PHE A 21 2.06 17.16 15.28
C PHE A 21 1.49 17.95 14.09
N ALA A 22 2.16 17.94 12.94
CA ALA A 22 1.67 18.58 11.73
C ALA A 22 0.36 17.99 11.21
N GLY A 23 0.19 16.66 11.32
CA GLY A 23 -1.06 15.99 11.00
C GLY A 23 -2.21 16.42 11.92
N TYR A 24 -1.93 16.59 13.22
CA TYR A 24 -2.89 17.15 14.16
C TYR A 24 -3.27 18.59 13.83
N LEU A 25 -2.30 19.45 13.51
CA LEU A 25 -2.56 20.82 13.08
C LEU A 25 -3.38 20.89 11.79
N ALA A 26 -3.09 20.03 10.80
CA ALA A 26 -3.87 19.94 9.58
C ALA A 26 -5.32 19.55 9.88
N ALA A 27 -5.55 18.62 10.81
CA ALA A 27 -6.89 18.23 11.23
C ALA A 27 -7.68 19.41 11.85
N LEU A 28 -7.02 20.25 12.66
CA LEU A 28 -7.63 21.47 13.22
C LEU A 28 -8.07 22.44 12.12
N CYS A 29 -7.30 22.54 11.03
CA CYS A 29 -7.62 23.33 9.85
C CYS A 29 -8.65 22.66 8.90
N ARG A 30 -9.28 21.55 9.30
CA ARG A 30 -10.18 20.74 8.46
C ARG A 30 -9.52 20.16 7.21
N LEU A 31 -8.20 20.04 7.20
CA LEU A 31 -7.44 19.36 6.16
C LEU A 31 -7.20 17.89 6.55
N PRO A 32 -7.07 16.98 5.58
CA PRO A 32 -6.67 15.61 5.85
C PRO A 32 -5.32 15.59 6.60
N PRO A 33 -5.19 14.86 7.73
CA PRO A 33 -3.94 14.81 8.51
C PRO A 33 -2.71 14.41 7.68
N LEU A 34 -2.94 13.56 6.68
CA LEU A 34 -1.95 13.08 5.72
C LEU A 34 -1.22 14.21 4.99
N ALA A 35 -1.94 15.27 4.60
CA ALA A 35 -1.35 16.41 3.92
C ALA A 35 -0.36 17.14 4.84
N GLY A 36 -0.72 17.35 6.10
CA GLY A 36 0.17 17.94 7.11
C GLY A 36 1.43 17.11 7.35
N MET A 37 1.29 15.78 7.46
CA MET A 37 2.41 14.86 7.63
C MET A 37 3.39 14.91 6.43
N LEU A 38 2.85 14.95 5.21
CA LEU A 38 3.65 14.99 3.97
C LEU A 38 4.40 16.32 3.83
N VAL A 39 3.71 17.44 4.02
CA VAL A 39 4.33 18.78 3.98
C VAL A 39 5.41 18.92 5.04
N MET A 40 5.17 18.44 6.27
CA MET A 40 6.18 18.47 7.32
C MET A 40 7.40 17.62 6.98
N GLY A 41 7.21 16.41 6.46
CA GLY A 41 8.31 15.57 5.99
C GLY A 41 9.18 16.26 4.93
N PHE A 42 8.55 16.93 3.97
CA PHE A 42 9.23 17.74 2.96
C PHE A 42 10.02 18.91 3.58
N MET A 43 9.41 19.66 4.50
CA MET A 43 10.08 20.77 5.20
C MET A 43 11.29 20.30 6.01
N LEU A 44 11.16 19.21 6.77
CA LEU A 44 12.26 18.66 7.58
C LEU A 44 13.46 18.27 6.73
N ARG A 45 13.21 17.73 5.52
CA ARG A 45 14.26 17.41 4.56
C ARG A 45 14.90 18.67 3.98
N GLN A 46 14.09 19.66 3.60
CA GLN A 46 14.56 20.90 2.98
C GLN A 46 15.45 21.73 3.91
N PHE A 47 15.18 21.71 5.22
CA PHE A 47 16.00 22.41 6.22
C PHE A 47 17.13 21.56 6.81
N ALA A 48 17.44 20.40 6.22
CA ALA A 48 18.48 19.49 6.69
C ALA A 48 18.34 19.08 8.18
N LEU A 49 17.11 19.00 8.68
CA LEU A 49 16.83 18.70 10.10
C LEU A 49 16.83 17.18 10.39
N VAL A 50 16.83 16.35 9.35
CA VAL A 50 16.67 14.90 9.43
C VAL A 50 17.54 14.22 8.35
N GLU A 51 18.87 14.30 8.51
CA GLU A 51 19.85 13.75 7.55
C GLU A 51 20.29 12.31 7.86
N GLY A 52 20.15 11.89 9.12
CA GLY A 52 20.56 10.56 9.60
C GLY A 52 19.67 9.41 9.10
N ILE A 53 18.55 9.70 8.42
CA ILE A 53 17.70 8.68 7.82
C ILE A 53 18.27 8.24 6.48
N SER A 54 18.91 7.07 6.48
CA SER A 54 19.40 6.44 5.25
C SER A 54 18.25 5.97 4.35
N SER A 55 18.52 5.87 3.05
CA SER A 55 17.59 5.31 2.06
C SER A 55 17.15 3.88 2.41
N LEU A 56 18.07 3.09 2.97
CA LEU A 56 17.79 1.74 3.46
C LEU A 56 16.79 1.76 4.62
N LEU A 57 17.01 2.62 5.63
CA LEU A 57 16.09 2.73 6.77
C LEU A 57 14.71 3.20 6.31
N SER A 58 14.65 4.22 5.46
CA SER A 58 13.40 4.72 4.87
C SER A 58 12.64 3.60 4.17
N THR A 59 13.33 2.80 3.34
CA THR A 59 12.73 1.65 2.65
C THR A 59 12.17 0.62 3.63
N LYS A 60 12.90 0.28 4.70
CA LYS A 60 12.44 -0.69 5.71
C LYS A 60 11.22 -0.20 6.48
N VAL A 61 11.19 1.07 6.88
CA VAL A 61 10.03 1.66 7.57
C VAL A 61 8.81 1.71 6.65
N ARG A 62 9.01 2.08 5.37
CA ARG A 62 7.95 2.03 4.35
C ARG A 62 7.39 0.62 4.15
N ASP A 63 8.23 -0.42 4.21
CA ASP A 63 7.78 -1.81 4.08
C ASP A 63 6.94 -2.29 5.27
N VAL A 64 7.30 -1.85 6.49
CA VAL A 64 6.48 -2.09 7.69
C VAL A 64 5.13 -1.39 7.57
N ALA A 65 5.13 -0.12 7.16
CA ALA A 65 3.91 0.66 6.94
C ALA A 65 3.02 0.04 5.85
N LEU A 66 3.61 -0.41 4.74
CA LEU A 66 2.90 -1.09 3.66
C LEU A 66 2.28 -2.42 4.15
N SER A 67 3.00 -3.21 4.94
CA SER A 67 2.47 -4.41 5.58
C SER A 67 1.27 -4.11 6.48
N LEU A 68 1.32 -3.03 7.30
CA LEU A 68 0.19 -2.60 8.14
C LEU A 68 -1.05 -2.25 7.30
N ILE A 69 -0.88 -1.50 6.20
CA ILE A 69 -1.99 -1.11 5.32
C ILE A 69 -2.61 -2.35 4.66
N LEU A 70 -1.78 -3.22 4.08
CA LEU A 70 -2.24 -4.41 3.35
C LEU A 70 -2.89 -5.43 4.27
N ALA A 71 -2.37 -5.60 5.49
CA ALA A 71 -2.99 -6.43 6.51
C ALA A 71 -4.36 -5.89 6.91
N ARG A 72 -4.49 -4.57 7.15
CA ARG A 72 -5.78 -3.94 7.48
C ARG A 72 -6.79 -4.06 6.34
N ALA A 73 -6.35 -3.86 5.09
CA ALA A 73 -7.19 -4.03 3.91
C ALA A 73 -7.66 -5.49 3.81
N GLY A 74 -6.74 -6.46 3.86
CA GLY A 74 -7.04 -7.88 3.78
C GLY A 74 -7.98 -8.36 4.89
N LEU A 75 -7.75 -7.95 6.13
CA LEU A 75 -8.60 -8.31 7.27
C LEU A 75 -10.02 -7.72 7.19
N GLY A 76 -10.17 -6.59 6.50
CA GLY A 76 -11.47 -5.93 6.28
C GLY A 76 -12.24 -6.44 5.07
N LEU A 77 -11.69 -7.37 4.28
CA LEU A 77 -12.36 -7.90 3.08
C LEU A 77 -13.39 -8.97 3.44
N ASP A 78 -14.63 -8.77 2.98
CA ASP A 78 -15.63 -9.83 2.93
C ASP A 78 -15.44 -10.65 1.65
N ALA A 79 -14.63 -11.71 1.72
CA ALA A 79 -14.32 -12.55 0.58
C ALA A 79 -15.55 -13.30 0.01
N ARG A 80 -16.59 -13.55 0.82
CA ARG A 80 -17.84 -14.18 0.34
C ARG A 80 -18.62 -13.22 -0.55
N ARG A 81 -18.77 -11.96 -0.11
CA ARG A 81 -19.41 -10.92 -0.92
C ARG A 81 -18.59 -10.56 -2.15
N LEU A 82 -17.27 -10.53 -2.05
CA LEU A 82 -16.41 -10.33 -3.21
C LEU A 82 -16.62 -11.43 -4.27
N TRP A 83 -16.79 -12.69 -3.87
CA TRP A 83 -17.07 -13.77 -4.81
C TRP A 83 -18.43 -13.63 -5.48
N GLN A 84 -19.44 -13.17 -4.75
CA GLN A 84 -20.78 -12.91 -5.28
C GLN A 84 -20.76 -11.75 -6.30
N GLU A 85 -20.06 -10.67 -5.98
CA GLU A 85 -19.97 -9.44 -6.79
C GLU A 85 -18.72 -9.39 -7.67
N ARG A 86 -18.10 -10.54 -7.96
CA ARG A 86 -16.78 -10.63 -8.64
C ARG A 86 -16.75 -9.93 -10.00
N GLY A 87 -17.86 -10.00 -10.75
CA GLY A 87 -17.97 -9.38 -12.06
C GLY A 87 -17.92 -7.86 -11.98
N ILE A 88 -18.77 -7.27 -11.13
CA ILE A 88 -18.83 -5.82 -10.91
C ILE A 88 -17.53 -5.33 -10.29
N THR A 89 -17.00 -6.04 -9.30
CA THR A 89 -15.78 -5.64 -8.60
C THR A 89 -14.57 -5.64 -9.55
N THR A 90 -14.42 -6.67 -10.39
CA THR A 90 -13.32 -6.75 -11.36
C THR A 90 -13.45 -5.69 -12.46
N MET A 91 -14.68 -5.43 -12.91
CA MET A 91 -14.95 -4.39 -13.91
C MET A 91 -14.63 -3.00 -13.35
N LEU A 92 -15.10 -2.72 -12.14
CA LEU A 92 -14.91 -1.45 -11.43
C LEU A 92 -13.44 -1.20 -11.06
N SER A 93 -12.66 -2.25 -10.78
CA SER A 93 -11.23 -2.11 -10.48
C SER A 93 -10.38 -1.96 -11.75
N THR A 94 -10.72 -2.67 -12.82
CA THR A 94 -9.80 -2.82 -13.97
C THR A 94 -10.07 -1.81 -15.07
N ILE A 95 -11.34 -1.60 -15.43
CA ILE A 95 -11.68 -0.74 -16.58
C ILE A 95 -11.34 0.72 -16.28
N PRO A 96 -11.76 1.32 -15.15
CA PRO A 96 -11.39 2.69 -14.82
C PRO A 96 -9.87 2.87 -14.72
N CYS A 97 -9.16 1.94 -14.07
CA CYS A 97 -7.71 1.96 -13.95
C CYS A 97 -7.01 2.04 -15.32
N ILE A 98 -7.41 1.19 -16.27
CA ILE A 98 -6.83 1.19 -17.63
C ILE A 98 -7.17 2.49 -18.37
N VAL A 99 -8.40 2.99 -18.24
CA VAL A 99 -8.84 4.24 -18.90
C VAL A 99 -8.09 5.44 -18.33
N GLU A 100 -7.96 5.55 -17.00
CA GLU A 100 -7.21 6.61 -16.32
C GLU A 100 -5.73 6.56 -16.69
N CYS A 101 -5.11 5.37 -16.62
CA CYS A 101 -3.72 5.16 -17.01
C CYS A 101 -3.48 5.57 -18.48
N SER A 102 -4.36 5.14 -19.40
CA SER A 102 -4.27 5.50 -20.81
C SER A 102 -4.46 6.99 -21.05
N GLY A 103 -5.39 7.62 -20.33
CA GLY A 103 -5.62 9.07 -20.39
C GLY A 103 -4.40 9.86 -19.93
N ILE A 104 -3.79 9.48 -18.80
CA ILE A 104 -2.58 10.11 -18.27
C ILE A 104 -1.40 9.92 -19.21
N ALA A 105 -1.24 8.72 -19.77
CA ALA A 105 -0.19 8.44 -20.76
C ALA A 105 -0.37 9.28 -22.03
N ALA A 106 -1.61 9.39 -22.53
CA ALA A 106 -1.92 10.21 -23.71
C ALA A 106 -1.67 11.70 -23.46
N ILE A 107 -2.07 12.23 -22.30
CA ILE A 107 -1.82 13.63 -21.92
C ILE A 107 -0.31 13.88 -21.78
N SER A 108 0.42 12.99 -21.11
CA SER A 108 1.87 13.13 -20.89
C SER A 108 2.64 13.09 -22.22
N TYR A 109 2.20 12.26 -23.16
CA TYR A 109 2.76 12.19 -24.50
C TYR A 109 2.41 13.42 -25.35
N ALA A 110 1.14 13.85 -25.34
CA ALA A 110 0.69 15.00 -26.12
C ALA A 110 1.30 16.34 -25.67
N THR A 111 1.63 16.47 -24.38
CA THR A 111 2.33 17.63 -23.82
C THR A 111 3.84 17.60 -24.03
N GLY A 112 4.38 16.50 -24.58
CA GLY A 112 5.82 16.31 -24.74
C GLY A 112 6.58 16.09 -23.44
N ALA A 113 5.87 15.86 -22.32
CA ALA A 113 6.48 15.68 -21.01
C ALA A 113 7.19 14.32 -20.88
N LEU A 114 6.60 13.25 -21.42
CA LEU A 114 7.12 11.89 -21.34
C LEU A 114 6.78 11.08 -22.60
N ASP A 115 7.67 10.17 -23.01
CA ASP A 115 7.34 9.16 -24.02
C ASP A 115 6.20 8.25 -23.54
N LEU A 116 5.49 7.62 -24.48
CA LEU A 116 4.33 6.77 -24.19
C LEU A 116 4.60 5.68 -23.14
N LYS A 117 5.77 5.04 -23.17
CA LYS A 117 6.12 3.99 -22.18
C LYS A 117 6.26 4.56 -20.76
N TRP A 118 6.92 5.71 -20.62
CA TRP A 118 7.06 6.42 -19.36
C TRP A 118 5.73 7.01 -18.88
N GLY A 119 4.92 7.53 -19.82
CA GLY A 119 3.56 7.98 -19.56
C GLY A 119 2.66 6.86 -19.05
N LEU A 120 2.78 5.63 -19.57
CA LEU A 120 2.05 4.46 -19.07
C LEU A 120 2.51 4.04 -17.66
N MET A 121 3.81 4.11 -17.37
CA MET A 121 4.30 3.88 -16.00
C MET A 121 3.72 4.90 -15.03
N LEU A 122 3.75 6.19 -15.40
CA LEU A 122 3.15 7.27 -14.62
C LEU A 122 1.64 7.06 -14.45
N GLY A 123 0.96 6.66 -15.53
CA GLY A 123 -0.47 6.38 -15.54
C GLY A 123 -0.86 5.31 -14.52
N PHE A 124 -0.12 4.19 -14.44
CA PHE A 124 -0.38 3.17 -13.44
C PHE A 124 -0.07 3.62 -12.01
N VAL A 125 0.93 4.50 -11.81
CA VAL A 125 1.22 5.06 -10.49
C VAL A 125 0.11 5.98 -10.00
N ILE A 126 -0.46 6.80 -10.89
CA ILE A 126 -1.51 7.77 -10.55
C ILE A 126 -2.90 7.10 -10.47
N ALA A 127 -3.19 6.14 -11.35
CA ALA A 127 -4.46 5.39 -11.35
C ALA A 127 -4.61 4.44 -10.14
N ASP A 128 -3.56 4.25 -9.33
CA ASP A 128 -3.66 3.49 -8.09
C ASP A 128 -4.43 4.28 -7.01
N VAL A 129 -5.57 3.74 -6.58
CA VAL A 129 -6.36 4.28 -5.48
C VAL A 129 -5.71 3.88 -4.16
N SER A 130 -5.23 4.85 -3.38
CA SER A 130 -4.55 4.60 -2.11
C SER A 130 -5.45 3.97 -1.04
N PRO A 131 -5.20 2.72 -0.60
CA PRO A 131 -5.99 2.06 0.45
C PRO A 131 -5.85 2.78 1.80
N ALA A 132 -4.73 3.46 2.04
CA ALA A 132 -4.45 4.17 3.29
C ALA A 132 -5.48 5.28 3.60
N VAL A 133 -6.08 5.85 2.55
CA VAL A 133 -7.05 6.95 2.66
C VAL A 133 -8.49 6.45 2.50
N THR A 134 -8.70 5.55 1.55
CA THR A 134 -10.05 5.08 1.19
C THR A 134 -10.57 4.01 2.15
N VAL A 135 -9.73 3.09 2.65
CA VAL A 135 -10.18 2.01 3.55
C VAL A 135 -10.78 2.53 4.86
N PRO A 136 -10.14 3.48 5.60
CA PRO A 136 -10.74 4.02 6.82
C PRO A 136 -12.10 4.67 6.56
N LEU A 137 -12.20 5.50 5.52
CA LEU A 137 -13.44 6.18 5.14
C LEU A 137 -14.56 5.19 4.79
N LEU A 138 -14.27 4.17 4.00
CA LEU A 138 -15.24 3.15 3.62
C LEU A 138 -15.67 2.30 4.82
N MET A 139 -14.76 2.03 5.75
CA MET A 139 -15.09 1.35 7.02
C MET A 139 -16.02 2.21 7.89
N ASP A 140 -15.77 3.52 7.97
CA ASP A 140 -16.67 4.45 8.69
C ASP A 140 -18.08 4.45 8.07
N PHE A 141 -18.19 4.39 6.74
CA PHE A 141 -19.48 4.25 6.06
C PHE A 141 -20.18 2.93 6.34
N ILE A 142 -19.44 1.82 6.45
CA ILE A 142 -19.99 0.50 6.81
C ILE A 142 -20.55 0.56 8.24
N VAL A 143 -19.79 1.11 9.19
CA VAL A 143 -20.21 1.25 10.60
C VAL A 143 -21.42 2.17 10.72
N ALA A 144 -21.44 3.28 9.99
CA ALA A 144 -22.57 4.22 9.96
C ALA A 144 -23.79 3.69 9.18
N GLY A 145 -23.68 2.53 8.52
CA GLY A 145 -24.76 1.91 7.77
C GLY A 145 -25.05 2.52 6.39
N TYR A 146 -24.19 3.42 5.89
CA TYR A 146 -24.35 4.02 4.57
C TYR A 146 -24.10 3.01 3.45
N GLY A 147 -24.96 3.00 2.43
CA GLY A 147 -24.79 2.14 1.24
C GLY A 147 -24.89 0.63 1.51
N ARG A 148 -25.35 0.21 2.70
CA ARG A 148 -25.41 -1.19 3.14
C ARG A 148 -26.32 -2.06 2.27
N GLN A 149 -27.47 -1.55 1.82
CA GLN A 149 -28.43 -2.29 1.00
C GLN A 149 -27.84 -2.75 -0.34
N LYS A 150 -26.99 -1.92 -0.95
CA LYS A 150 -26.32 -2.20 -2.23
C LYS A 150 -24.87 -2.64 -2.06
N ALA A 151 -24.43 -2.88 -0.82
CA ALA A 151 -23.06 -3.22 -0.46
C ALA A 151 -21.97 -2.30 -1.08
N ILE A 152 -22.29 -1.03 -1.37
CA ILE A 152 -21.40 -0.12 -2.12
C ILE A 152 -20.04 0.02 -1.44
N PRO A 153 -19.94 0.29 -0.11
CA PRO A 153 -18.63 0.42 0.52
C PRO A 153 -17.84 -0.88 0.49
N SER A 154 -18.48 -2.05 0.59
CA SER A 154 -17.82 -3.35 0.51
C SER A 154 -17.27 -3.62 -0.89
N VAL A 155 -18.06 -3.32 -1.93
CA VAL A 155 -17.61 -3.46 -3.34
C VAL A 155 -16.47 -2.49 -3.63
N LEU A 156 -16.54 -1.24 -3.15
CA LEU A 156 -15.46 -0.26 -3.31
C LEU A 156 -14.18 -0.66 -2.56
N LEU A 157 -14.29 -1.22 -1.35
CA LEU A 157 -13.14 -1.70 -0.59
C LEU A 157 -12.40 -2.82 -1.32
N ALA A 158 -13.17 -3.76 -1.86
CA ALA A 158 -12.64 -4.90 -2.58
C ALA A 158 -12.13 -4.50 -3.99
N GLY A 159 -12.86 -3.61 -4.68
CA GLY A 159 -12.46 -3.03 -5.96
C GLY A 159 -11.20 -2.19 -5.86
N GLY A 160 -11.05 -1.38 -4.81
CA GLY A 160 -9.83 -0.63 -4.54
C GLY A 160 -8.62 -1.54 -4.28
N SER A 161 -8.82 -2.65 -3.56
CA SER A 161 -7.76 -3.63 -3.33
C SER A 161 -7.32 -4.31 -4.64
N LEU A 162 -8.28 -4.71 -5.49
CA LEU A 162 -7.98 -5.25 -6.82
C LEU A 162 -7.35 -4.20 -7.75
N ASN A 163 -7.77 -2.94 -7.65
CA ASN A 163 -7.19 -1.82 -8.41
C ASN A 163 -5.69 -1.68 -8.11
N SER A 164 -5.30 -1.71 -6.83
CA SER A 164 -3.87 -1.64 -6.46
C SER A 164 -3.07 -2.82 -7.03
N VAL A 165 -3.65 -4.01 -7.11
CA VAL A 165 -2.99 -5.15 -7.77
C VAL A 165 -2.79 -4.89 -9.26
N VAL A 166 -3.86 -4.48 -9.95
CA VAL A 166 -3.83 -4.17 -11.38
C VAL A 166 -2.80 -3.07 -11.68
N ALA A 167 -2.79 -2.01 -10.87
CA ALA A 167 -1.88 -0.88 -11.01
C ALA A 167 -0.42 -1.30 -10.81
N ILE A 168 -0.10 -2.04 -9.74
CA ILE A 168 1.29 -2.46 -9.48
C ILE A 168 1.78 -3.43 -10.55
N VAL A 169 0.96 -4.38 -11.00
CA VAL A 169 1.35 -5.34 -12.05
C VAL A 169 1.48 -4.65 -13.40
N GLY A 170 0.56 -3.73 -13.71
CA GLY A 170 0.64 -2.87 -14.89
C GLY A 170 1.95 -2.08 -14.90
N TYR A 171 2.26 -1.39 -13.81
CA TYR A 171 3.53 -0.68 -13.63
C TYR A 171 4.73 -1.61 -13.82
N GLY A 172 4.76 -2.77 -13.14
CA GLY A 172 5.84 -3.75 -13.24
C GLY A 172 6.05 -4.28 -14.66
N THR A 173 4.96 -4.55 -15.37
CA THR A 173 4.99 -5.03 -16.76
C THR A 173 5.60 -3.98 -17.69
N ILE A 174 5.17 -2.72 -17.59
CA ILE A 174 5.73 -1.63 -18.40
C ILE A 174 7.18 -1.34 -17.99
N PHE A 175 7.49 -1.33 -16.70
CA PHE A 175 8.86 -1.19 -16.19
C PHE A 175 9.78 -2.25 -16.80
N SER A 176 9.39 -3.52 -16.76
CA SER A 176 10.14 -4.59 -17.42
C SER A 176 10.28 -4.33 -18.91
N LEU A 177 9.24 -3.90 -19.63
CA LEU A 177 9.33 -3.58 -21.06
C LEU A 177 10.26 -2.40 -21.39
N VAL A 178 10.40 -1.43 -20.49
CA VAL A 178 11.32 -0.29 -20.65
C VAL A 178 12.76 -0.70 -20.41
N PHE A 179 13.01 -1.52 -19.39
CA PHE A 179 14.37 -1.82 -18.92
C PHE A 179 14.91 -3.20 -19.33
N SER A 180 14.09 -4.10 -19.89
CA SER A 180 14.57 -5.39 -20.40
C SER A 180 14.97 -5.28 -21.87
N SER A 181 16.26 -5.00 -22.10
CA SER A 181 16.88 -5.14 -23.41
C SER A 181 17.15 -6.62 -23.71
N GLY A 182 16.29 -7.26 -24.51
CA GLY A 182 16.58 -8.58 -25.12
C GLY A 182 15.62 -9.73 -24.78
N LEU A 183 14.59 -9.52 -23.96
CA LEU A 183 13.54 -10.52 -23.75
C LEU A 183 12.46 -10.44 -24.86
N PRO A 184 11.85 -11.57 -25.26
CA PRO A 184 10.69 -11.56 -26.16
C PRO A 184 9.55 -10.72 -25.58
N SER A 185 8.79 -10.01 -26.42
CA SER A 185 7.72 -9.09 -26.01
C SER A 185 6.63 -9.73 -25.13
N TRP A 186 6.48 -11.05 -25.14
CA TRP A 186 5.52 -11.79 -24.32
C TRP A 186 6.03 -12.11 -22.90
N ALA A 187 7.34 -12.10 -22.67
CA ALA A 187 7.93 -12.55 -21.41
C ALA A 187 7.52 -11.69 -20.20
N PRO A 188 7.45 -10.35 -20.29
CA PRO A 188 6.99 -9.51 -19.19
C PRO A 188 5.53 -9.76 -18.79
N LEU A 189 4.66 -10.06 -19.78
CA LEU A 189 3.26 -10.41 -19.53
C LEU A 189 3.16 -11.71 -18.74
N LEU A 190 3.89 -12.74 -19.18
CA LEU A 190 3.93 -14.03 -18.48
C LEU A 190 4.49 -13.91 -17.06
N LEU A 191 5.51 -13.07 -16.88
CA LEU A 191 6.07 -12.78 -15.56
C LEU A 191 5.06 -12.07 -14.66
N GLY A 192 4.29 -11.11 -15.18
CA GLY A 192 3.20 -10.46 -14.47
C GLY A 192 2.08 -11.42 -14.05
N PHE A 193 1.73 -12.39 -14.92
CA PHE A 193 0.79 -13.45 -14.56
C PHE A 193 1.32 -14.34 -13.43
N VAL A 194 2.60 -14.74 -13.48
CA VAL A 194 3.24 -15.53 -12.42
C VAL A 194 3.28 -14.74 -11.10
N GLU A 195 3.63 -13.46 -11.18
CA GLU A 195 3.66 -12.54 -10.05
C GLU A 195 2.29 -12.41 -9.36
N ILE A 196 1.19 -12.29 -10.12
CA ILE A 196 -0.16 -12.24 -9.55
C ILE A 196 -0.58 -13.60 -8.99
N PHE A 197 -0.63 -14.62 -9.84
CA PHE A 197 -1.38 -15.84 -9.52
C PHE A 197 -0.58 -16.78 -8.63
N ILE A 198 0.71 -16.95 -8.91
CA ILE A 198 1.57 -17.89 -8.18
C ILE A 198 2.13 -17.19 -6.94
N PHE A 199 2.84 -16.07 -7.13
CA PHE A 199 3.49 -15.41 -6.00
C PHE A 199 2.51 -14.61 -5.14
N GLY A 200 1.56 -13.89 -5.74
CA GLY A 200 0.54 -13.15 -5.01
C GLY A 200 -0.51 -14.04 -4.35
N LEU A 201 -1.40 -14.66 -5.14
CA LEU A 201 -2.52 -15.42 -4.61
C LEU A 201 -2.10 -16.76 -3.99
N ALA A 202 -1.38 -17.62 -4.71
CA ALA A 202 -1.12 -18.98 -4.22
C ALA A 202 -0.20 -18.99 -2.99
N LEU A 203 0.92 -18.26 -3.01
CA LEU A 203 1.79 -18.16 -1.83
C LEU A 203 1.13 -17.38 -0.69
N GLY A 204 0.43 -16.29 -0.97
CA GLY A 204 -0.30 -15.53 0.06
C GLY A 204 -1.37 -16.36 0.76
N THR A 205 -2.19 -17.11 0.01
CA THR A 205 -3.21 -18.01 0.58
C THR A 205 -2.60 -19.17 1.36
N LEU A 206 -1.47 -19.73 0.88
CA LEU A 206 -0.72 -20.76 1.62
C LEU A 206 -0.20 -20.21 2.96
N CYS A 207 0.44 -19.05 2.96
CA CYS A 207 0.89 -18.39 4.19
C CYS A 207 -0.29 -18.07 5.12
N GLY A 208 -1.43 -17.64 4.56
CA GLY A 208 -2.66 -17.39 5.32
C GLY A 208 -3.17 -18.66 6.00
N ALA A 209 -3.19 -19.79 5.30
CA ALA A 209 -3.57 -21.08 5.86
C ALA A 209 -2.64 -21.53 7.00
N VAL A 210 -1.33 -21.25 6.90
CA VAL A 210 -0.38 -21.50 8.00
C VAL A 210 -0.71 -20.62 9.21
N VAL A 211 -0.98 -19.33 9.02
CA VAL A 211 -1.38 -18.43 10.10
C VAL A 211 -2.69 -18.90 10.75
N CYS A 212 -3.68 -19.33 9.95
CA CYS A 212 -4.94 -19.90 10.46
C CYS A 212 -4.72 -21.14 11.33
N ARG A 213 -3.74 -22.00 11.00
CA ARG A 213 -3.41 -23.16 11.84
C ARG A 213 -2.80 -22.78 13.18
N LEU A 214 -2.02 -21.70 13.23
CA LEU A 214 -1.41 -21.18 14.46
C LEU A 214 -2.38 -20.32 15.29
N TRP A 215 -3.51 -19.92 14.71
CA TRP A 215 -4.47 -18.98 15.28
C TRP A 215 -5.07 -19.39 16.64
N PRO A 216 -5.52 -20.65 16.84
CA PRO A 216 -6.20 -21.04 18.09
C PRO A 216 -5.28 -20.95 19.31
N SER A 217 -3.99 -21.21 19.11
CA SER A 217 -2.98 -21.21 20.17
C SER A 217 -2.37 -19.83 20.44
N ALA A 218 -2.62 -18.85 19.56
CA ALA A 218 -1.99 -17.54 19.61
C ALA A 218 -2.87 -16.51 20.33
N ALA A 219 -2.28 -15.73 21.23
CA ALA A 219 -2.91 -14.56 21.84
C ALA A 219 -3.05 -13.39 20.83
N LEU A 220 -3.85 -12.37 21.15
CA LEU A 220 -4.12 -11.22 20.28
C LEU A 220 -2.85 -10.57 19.70
N VAL A 221 -1.86 -10.29 20.55
CA VAL A 221 -0.59 -9.68 20.10
C VAL A 221 0.20 -10.63 19.20
N GLN A 222 0.20 -11.94 19.49
CA GLN A 222 0.88 -12.92 18.65
C GLN A 222 0.23 -13.03 17.27
N ARG A 223 -1.12 -13.01 17.19
CA ARG A 223 -1.86 -12.97 15.92
C ARG A 223 -1.51 -11.75 15.09
N PHE A 224 -1.45 -10.58 15.73
CA PHE A 224 -1.01 -9.34 15.10
C PHE A 224 0.43 -9.45 14.56
N LEU A 225 1.36 -9.94 15.37
CA LEU A 225 2.77 -10.08 14.96
C LEU A 225 2.94 -11.11 13.83
N LEU A 226 2.19 -12.22 13.85
CA LEU A 226 2.22 -13.22 12.78
C LEU A 226 1.83 -12.62 11.42
N ILE A 227 0.74 -11.85 11.38
CA ILE A 227 0.30 -11.19 10.14
C ILE A 227 1.29 -10.08 9.75
N LEU A 228 1.73 -9.24 10.70
CA LEU A 228 2.63 -8.13 10.42
C LEU A 228 3.97 -8.61 9.85
N PHE A 229 4.64 -9.54 10.54
CA PHE A 229 5.93 -10.07 10.10
C PHE A 229 5.80 -10.98 8.89
N GLY A 230 4.72 -11.74 8.77
CA GLY A 230 4.41 -12.50 7.55
C GLY A 230 4.29 -11.58 6.34
N GLY A 231 3.60 -10.45 6.48
CA GLY A 231 3.45 -9.45 5.42
C GLY A 231 4.78 -8.78 5.06
N ILE A 232 5.57 -8.37 6.06
CA ILE A 232 6.92 -7.79 5.84
C ILE A 232 7.81 -8.81 5.10
N PHE A 233 7.77 -10.07 5.50
CA PHE A 233 8.52 -11.14 4.86
C PHE A 233 8.13 -11.31 3.40
N LEU A 234 6.82 -11.39 3.10
CA LEU A 234 6.31 -11.55 1.73
C LEU A 234 6.67 -10.35 0.83
N ILE A 235 6.55 -9.12 1.33
CA ILE A 235 6.95 -7.90 0.62
C ILE A 235 8.45 -7.92 0.34
N ALA A 236 9.28 -8.22 1.35
CA ALA A 236 10.73 -8.27 1.21
C ALA A 236 11.18 -9.38 0.25
N ALA A 237 10.53 -10.55 0.31
CA ALA A 237 10.78 -11.67 -0.60
C ALA A 237 10.43 -11.28 -2.05
N GLY A 238 9.26 -10.67 -2.26
CA GLY A 238 8.83 -10.19 -3.58
C GLY A 238 9.82 -9.20 -4.18
N LYS A 239 10.28 -8.22 -3.41
CA LYS A 239 11.32 -7.27 -3.86
C LYS A 239 12.63 -7.97 -4.22
N LYS A 240 13.05 -8.96 -3.44
CA LYS A 240 14.32 -9.68 -3.66
C LYS A 240 14.32 -10.50 -4.95
N ILE A 241 13.17 -11.04 -5.34
CA ILE A 241 13.01 -11.86 -6.56
C ILE A 241 12.50 -11.06 -7.77
N GLY A 242 12.39 -9.73 -7.66
CA GLY A 242 11.92 -8.86 -8.75
C GLY A 242 10.40 -8.88 -8.98
N MET A 243 9.62 -9.42 -8.04
CA MET A 243 8.16 -9.51 -8.06
C MET A 243 7.56 -8.73 -6.87
N ALA A 244 7.87 -7.43 -6.82
CA ALA A 244 7.49 -6.57 -5.69
C ALA A 244 5.96 -6.43 -5.53
N GLY A 245 5.21 -6.42 -6.64
CA GLY A 245 3.75 -6.38 -6.63
C GLY A 245 3.13 -7.67 -6.14
N GLY A 246 3.69 -8.80 -6.56
CA GLY A 246 3.29 -10.11 -6.05
C GLY A 246 3.52 -10.21 -4.54
N GLY A 247 4.60 -9.64 -4.01
CA GLY A 247 4.86 -9.61 -2.56
C GLY A 247 3.81 -8.83 -1.77
N CYS A 248 3.35 -7.70 -2.32
CA CYS A 248 2.27 -6.91 -1.74
C CYS A 248 0.93 -7.67 -1.80
N LEU A 249 0.62 -8.27 -2.96
CA LEU A 249 -0.57 -9.10 -3.13
C LEU A 249 -0.56 -10.34 -2.23
N ALA A 250 0.60 -10.94 -2.01
CA ALA A 250 0.74 -12.07 -1.10
C ALA A 250 0.43 -11.68 0.35
N ALA A 251 0.93 -10.52 0.81
CA ALA A 251 0.62 -10.00 2.13
C ALA A 251 -0.89 -9.72 2.31
N LEU A 252 -1.53 -9.12 1.30
CA LEU A 252 -2.98 -8.88 1.29
C LEU A 252 -3.78 -10.20 1.27
N SER A 253 -3.41 -11.13 0.39
CA SER A 253 -4.07 -12.43 0.24
C SER A 253 -3.94 -13.28 1.50
N MET A 254 -2.80 -13.22 2.19
CA MET A 254 -2.59 -13.85 3.49
C MET A 254 -3.58 -13.31 4.53
N ALA A 255 -3.69 -11.99 4.67
CA ALA A 255 -4.61 -11.36 5.61
C ALA A 255 -6.09 -11.64 5.27
N ALA A 256 -6.45 -11.61 3.98
CA ALA A 256 -7.79 -11.97 3.51
C ALA A 256 -8.14 -13.44 3.77
N THR A 257 -7.17 -14.35 3.59
CA THR A 257 -7.35 -15.78 3.90
C THR A 257 -7.60 -15.99 5.38
N VAL A 258 -6.89 -15.25 6.23
CA VAL A 258 -7.13 -15.26 7.69
C VAL A 258 -8.55 -14.80 7.98
N ALA A 259 -8.97 -13.64 7.49
CA ALA A 259 -10.32 -13.11 7.70
C ALA A 259 -11.44 -14.06 7.24
N TYR A 260 -11.20 -14.84 6.19
CA TYR A 260 -12.18 -15.80 5.69
C TYR A 260 -12.35 -17.03 6.58
N HIS A 261 -11.30 -17.48 7.27
CA HIS A 261 -11.31 -18.76 8.00
C HIS A 261 -11.47 -18.61 9.51
N VAL A 262 -11.12 -17.46 10.09
CA VAL A 262 -11.19 -17.25 11.54
C VAL A 262 -12.54 -16.66 11.97
N ASP A 263 -12.81 -16.71 13.27
CA ASP A 263 -14.02 -16.10 13.84
C ASP A 263 -14.02 -14.58 13.67
N VAL A 264 -15.20 -14.02 13.38
CA VAL A 264 -15.39 -12.59 13.08
C VAL A 264 -14.90 -11.73 14.25
N THR A 265 -15.18 -12.13 15.49
CA THR A 265 -14.76 -11.42 16.71
C THR A 265 -13.24 -11.29 16.81
N SER A 266 -12.50 -12.39 16.69
CA SER A 266 -11.03 -12.35 16.72
C SER A 266 -10.44 -11.57 15.55
N CYS A 267 -11.07 -11.65 14.37
CA CYS A 267 -10.64 -10.88 13.20
C CYS A 267 -10.79 -9.36 13.46
N GLU A 268 -11.94 -8.94 14.00
CA GLU A 268 -12.22 -7.54 14.34
C GLU A 268 -11.26 -7.01 15.39
N GLU A 269 -10.94 -7.79 16.43
CA GLU A 269 -9.95 -7.40 17.44
C GLU A 269 -8.57 -7.15 16.83
N VAL A 270 -8.09 -8.07 15.99
CA VAL A 270 -6.78 -7.94 15.32
C VAL A 270 -6.79 -6.78 14.34
N SER A 271 -7.85 -6.63 13.54
CA SER A 271 -8.05 -5.52 12.60
C SER A 271 -8.06 -4.17 13.32
N SER A 272 -8.69 -4.07 14.49
CA SER A 272 -8.69 -2.86 15.31
C SER A 272 -7.29 -2.51 15.83
N LEU A 273 -6.47 -3.50 16.17
CA LEU A 273 -5.09 -3.30 16.58
C LEU A 273 -4.23 -2.80 15.42
N PHE A 274 -4.37 -3.39 14.22
CA PHE A 274 -3.76 -2.86 12.99
C PHE A 274 -4.18 -1.42 12.72
N GLY A 275 -5.46 -1.08 12.87
CA GLY A 275 -5.97 0.27 12.75
C GLY A 275 -5.31 1.25 13.73
N ARG A 276 -5.21 0.88 15.01
CA ARG A 276 -4.55 1.72 16.05
C ARG A 276 -3.06 1.92 15.77
N VAL A 277 -2.33 0.87 15.42
CA VAL A 277 -0.89 0.97 15.11
C VAL A 277 -0.66 1.78 13.84
N TRP A 278 -1.53 1.62 12.83
CA TRP A 278 -1.49 2.41 11.60
C TRP A 278 -1.70 3.89 11.89
N LEU A 279 -2.81 4.27 12.53
CA LEU A 279 -3.14 5.66 12.83
C LEU A 279 -2.12 6.30 13.79
N GLY A 280 -1.64 5.53 14.77
CA GLY A 280 -0.71 6.01 15.78
C GLY A 280 0.71 6.21 15.28
N ALA A 281 1.27 5.25 14.53
CA ALA A 281 2.68 5.25 14.14
C ALA A 281 2.90 5.09 12.63
N GLY A 282 2.19 4.17 12.00
CA GLY A 282 2.41 3.83 10.58
C GLY A 282 2.17 5.00 9.64
N GLN A 283 1.10 5.76 9.86
CA GLN A 283 0.68 6.87 9.01
C GLN A 283 1.65 8.07 9.09
N PRO A 284 2.00 8.63 10.28
CA PRO A 284 2.99 9.70 10.36
C PRO A 284 4.36 9.31 9.79
N LEU A 285 4.82 8.08 10.05
CA LEU A 285 6.09 7.59 9.54
C LEU A 285 6.09 7.44 8.01
N LEU A 286 5.05 6.83 7.43
CA LEU A 286 4.98 6.63 5.99
C LEU A 286 4.95 7.96 5.24
N PHE A 287 4.01 8.83 5.59
CA PHE A 287 3.79 10.08 4.87
C PHE A 287 4.88 11.11 5.16
N GLY A 288 5.43 11.13 6.38
CA GLY A 288 6.61 11.92 6.71
C GLY A 288 7.83 11.50 5.91
N LEU A 289 8.12 10.19 5.82
CA LEU A 289 9.22 9.68 5.00
C LEU A 289 8.98 9.91 3.50
N LEU A 290 7.73 9.86 3.04
CA LEU A 290 7.38 10.15 1.64
C LEU A 290 7.66 11.62 1.31
N GLY A 291 7.20 12.54 2.15
CA GLY A 291 7.51 13.96 2.03
C GLY A 291 9.02 14.23 2.05
N ALA A 292 9.73 13.57 2.96
CA ALA A 292 11.18 13.69 3.09
C ALA A 292 11.99 13.10 1.92
N SER A 293 11.35 12.37 0.99
CA SER A 293 12.03 11.91 -0.24
C SER A 293 11.93 12.87 -1.43
N VAL A 294 11.13 13.93 -1.32
CA VAL A 294 11.02 14.95 -2.36
C VAL A 294 12.15 15.96 -2.19
N HIS A 295 12.90 16.20 -3.27
CA HIS A 295 13.99 17.18 -3.33
C HIS A 295 13.58 18.33 -4.26
N ILE A 296 13.83 19.59 -3.86
CA ILE A 296 13.52 20.74 -4.73
C ILE A 296 14.34 20.69 -6.02
N ASP A 297 15.57 20.15 -5.98
CA ASP A 297 16.41 19.96 -7.16
C ASP A 297 15.80 18.98 -8.18
N MET A 298 14.87 18.10 -7.74
CA MET A 298 14.10 17.25 -8.66
C MET A 298 12.91 17.97 -9.31
N LEU A 299 12.53 19.15 -8.82
CA LEU A 299 11.41 19.95 -9.30
C LEU A 299 11.84 21.09 -10.23
N SER A 300 13.12 21.48 -10.19
CA SER A 300 13.70 22.38 -11.20
C SER A 300 13.85 21.63 -12.52
N ALA A 301 13.07 22.03 -13.52
CA ALA A 301 13.27 21.62 -14.90
C ALA A 301 14.53 22.31 -15.45
N GLU A 302 15.66 21.60 -15.39
CA GLU A 302 16.78 21.82 -16.32
C GLU A 302 16.73 20.79 -17.45
#